data_AF-A0A432SR15-F1
#
_entry.id   AF-A0A432SR15-F1
#
_cell.length_a   1.000
_cell.length_b   1.000
_cell.length_c   1.000
_cell.angle_alpha   90.00
_cell.angle_beta   90.00
_cell.angle_gamma   90.00
#
_symmetry.space_group_name_H-M   'P 1'
#
loop_
_entity.id
_entity.type
_entity.pdbx_description
1 polymer ?
#
loop_
_entity_poly.entity_id
_entity_poly.type
_entity_poly.pdbx_seq_one_letter_code
_entity_poly.pdbx_strand_id
1 'polypeptide(L)' 'MNIFDSLAKEWDQNSNRVKNAKTLYEKLDTLLDLEGKKIIDYGAGSGLLSTLLAQKASEVLALDSSK' A
#
# COMPACT_ATOMS: atom_id res chain seq x y z
N MET A 1 19.29 -1.36 -15.30
CA MET A 1 18.51 -0.76 -14.21
C MET A 1 17.33 -0.08 -14.87
N ASN A 2 16.11 -0.55 -14.59
CA ASN A 2 14.88 -0.06 -15.21
C ASN A 2 14.59 1.37 -14.70
N ILE A 3 14.05 2.25 -15.55
CA ILE A 3 13.63 3.59 -15.13
C ILE A 3 12.59 3.52 -13.98
N PHE A 4 11.77 2.46 -13.94
CA PHE A 4 10.87 2.18 -12.83
C PHE A 4 11.59 1.83 -11.52
N ASP A 5 12.73 1.11 -11.55
CA ASP A 5 13.54 0.82 -10.36
C ASP A 5 14.14 2.10 -9.77
N SER A 6 14.58 3.00 -10.65
CA SER A 6 15.15 4.30 -10.26
C SER A 6 14.08 5.24 -9.70
N LEU A 7 12.90 5.26 -10.31
CA LEU A 7 11.76 6.06 -9.85
C LEU A 7 11.15 5.51 -8.55
N ALA A 8 11.16 4.19 -8.32
CA ALA A 8 10.65 3.58 -7.09
C ALA A 8 11.40 4.06 -5.84
N LYS A 9 12.73 4.21 -5.93
CA LYS A 9 13.54 4.77 -4.84
C LYS A 9 13.22 6.24 -4.54
N GLU A 10 12.89 7.03 -5.55
CA GLU A 10 12.45 8.43 -5.36
C GLU A 10 10.99 8.52 -4.90
N TRP A 11 10.15 7.56 -5.25
CA TRP A 11 8.74 7.52 -4.85
C TRP A 11 8.51 7.29 -3.36
N ASP A 12 9.38 6.51 -2.71
CA ASP A 12 9.39 6.36 -1.26
C ASP A 12 9.89 7.63 -0.54
N GLN A 13 10.65 8.50 -1.24
CA GLN A 13 11.04 9.82 -0.74
C GLN A 13 9.98 10.90 -1.02
N ASN A 14 8.99 10.61 -1.86
CA ASN A 14 7.94 11.55 -2.25
C ASN A 14 6.85 11.56 -1.17
N SER A 15 7.01 12.48 -0.21
CA SER A 15 6.22 12.58 1.04
C SER A 15 4.70 12.53 0.83
N ASN A 16 4.21 12.99 -0.31
CA ASN A 16 2.77 12.98 -0.62
C ASN A 16 2.21 11.57 -0.85
N ARG A 17 2.96 10.64 -1.48
CA ARG A 17 2.49 9.25 -1.68
C ARG A 17 2.37 8.52 -0.35
N VAL A 18 3.40 8.66 0.49
CA VAL A 18 3.43 8.09 1.85
C VAL A 18 2.32 8.69 2.70
N LYS A 19 2.15 10.02 2.67
CA LYS A 19 1.08 10.73 3.37
C LYS A 19 -0.30 10.27 2.91
N ASN A 20 -0.51 10.15 1.61
CA ASN A 20 -1.78 9.70 1.05
C ASN A 20 -2.11 8.26 1.46
N ALA A 21 -1.13 7.34 1.38
CA ALA A 21 -1.32 5.96 1.82
C ALA A 21 -1.69 5.88 3.32
N LYS A 22 -0.99 6.67 4.16
CA LYS A 22 -1.30 6.76 5.60
C LYS A 22 -2.70 7.32 5.86
N THR A 23 -3.06 8.45 5.26
CA THR A 23 -4.39 9.04 5.42
C THR A 23 -5.50 8.13 4.90
N LEU A 24 -5.25 7.39 3.82
CA LEU A 24 -6.21 6.41 3.32
C LEU A 24 -6.38 5.24 4.29
N TYR A 25 -5.28 4.68 4.81
CA TYR A 25 -5.32 3.62 5.82
C TYR A 25 -6.09 4.06 7.07
N GLU A 26 -5.79 5.24 7.62
CA GLU A 26 -6.50 5.79 8.78
C GLU A 26 -8.01 5.89 8.53
N LYS A 27 -8.42 6.34 7.34
CA LYS A 27 -9.84 6.40 6.98
C LYS A 27 -10.46 5.00 6.86
N LEU A 28 -9.78 4.06 6.21
CA LEU A 28 -10.27 2.69 6.07
C LEU A 28 -10.44 2.02 7.43
N ASP A 29 -9.49 2.20 8.35
CA ASP A 29 -9.52 1.64 9.70
C ASP A 29 -10.67 2.19 10.55
N THR A 30 -11.13 3.41 10.28
CA THR A 30 -12.32 3.96 10.93
C THR A 30 -13.64 3.47 10.34
N LEU A 31 -13.64 3.04 9.08
CA LEU A 31 -14.84 2.68 8.34
C LEU A 31 -15.07 1.17 8.30
N LEU A 32 -14.01 0.38 8.46
CA LEU A 32 -13.98 -1.06 8.30
C LEU A 32 -13.22 -1.68 9.48
N ASP A 33 -13.74 -2.79 9.99
CA ASP A 33 -12.96 -3.67 10.87
C ASP A 33 -11.95 -4.45 10.01
N LEU A 34 -10.68 -4.05 10.08
CA LEU A 34 -9.59 -4.68 9.34
C LEU A 34 -9.00 -5.90 10.05
N GLU A 35 -9.31 -6.10 11.34
CA GLU A 35 -8.65 -7.09 12.18
C GLU A 35 -8.93 -8.52 11.70
N GLY A 36 -7.86 -9.27 11.47
CA GLY A 36 -7.92 -10.67 11.06
C GLY A 36 -8.52 -10.91 9.66
N LYS A 37 -8.81 -9.86 8.87
CA LYS A 37 -9.37 -10.01 7.52
C LYS A 37 -8.30 -10.45 6.52
N LYS A 38 -8.74 -11.13 5.46
CA LYS A 38 -7.94 -11.36 4.26
C LYS A 38 -8.28 -10.28 3.24
N ILE A 39 -7.28 -9.56 2.77
CA ILE A 39 -7.44 -8.38 1.91
C ILE A 39 -6.71 -8.59 0.59
N ILE A 40 -7.33 -8.19 -0.52
CA ILE A 40 -6.68 -8.12 -1.84
C ILE A 40 -6.56 -6.65 -2.21
N ASP A 41 -5.33 -6.19 -2.47
CA ASP A 41 -5.01 -4.83 -2.88
C ASP A 41 -4.65 -4.80 -4.37
N TYR A 42 -5.59 -4.34 -5.20
CA TYR A 42 -5.43 -4.27 -6.65
C TYR A 42 -4.77 -2.95 -7.07
N GLY A 43 -3.72 -3.03 -7.90
CA GLY A 43 -2.94 -1.86 -8.30
C GLY A 43 -2.07 -1.35 -7.15
N ALA A 44 -1.49 -2.29 -6.38
CA ALA A 44 -0.76 -1.99 -5.15
C ALA A 44 0.49 -1.12 -5.36
N GLY A 45 1.01 -1.03 -6.59
CA GLY A 45 2.22 -0.31 -6.95
C GLY A 45 3.40 -0.76 -6.10
N SER A 46 4.02 0.18 -5.38
CA SER A 46 5.13 -0.12 -4.45
C SER A 46 4.68 -0.73 -3.11
N GLY A 47 3.38 -1.00 -2.92
CA GLY A 47 2.85 -1.67 -1.73
C GLY A 47 2.72 -0.79 -0.48
N LEU A 48 2.74 0.54 -0.62
CA LEU A 48 2.65 1.47 0.51
C LEU A 48 1.39 1.27 1.36
N LEU A 49 0.22 1.10 0.72
CA LEU A 49 -1.03 0.84 1.43
C LEU A 49 -1.09 -0.61 1.94
N SER A 50 -0.68 -1.57 1.11
CA SER A 50 -0.69 -3.01 1.46
C SER A 50 0.11 -3.28 2.74
N THR A 51 1.26 -2.60 2.91
CA THR A 51 2.10 -2.71 4.12
C THR A 51 1.40 -2.17 5.37
N LEU A 52 0.60 -1.11 5.23
CA LEU A 52 -0.18 -0.57 6.34
C LEU A 52 -1.35 -1.51 6.71
N LEU A 53 -2.06 -2.03 5.70
CA LEU A 53 -3.15 -2.99 5.89
C LEU A 53 -2.69 -4.27 6.60
N ALA A 54 -1.48 -4.74 6.29
CA ALA A 54 -0.88 -5.93 6.88
C ALA A 54 -0.60 -5.82 8.39
N GLN A 55 -0.72 -4.62 9.00
CA GLN A 55 -0.57 -4.46 10.45
C GLN A 55 -1.75 -5.04 11.24
N LYS A 56 -2.93 -5.17 10.63
CA LYS A 56 -4.15 -5.68 11.26
C LYS A 56 -4.80 -6.85 10.51
N ALA A 57 -4.64 -6.88 9.19
CA ALA A 57 -5.13 -7.98 8.37
C ALA A 57 -4.38 -9.29 8.72
N SER A 58 -5.08 -10.42 8.63
CA SER A 58 -4.42 -11.73 8.76
C SER A 58 -3.61 -12.09 7.51
N GLU A 59 -4.00 -11.56 6.35
CA GLU A 59 -3.35 -11.80 5.07
C GLU A 59 -3.62 -10.63 4.13
N VAL A 60 -2.60 -10.17 3.40
CA VAL A 60 -2.74 -9.17 2.33
C VAL A 60 -2.10 -9.71 1.06
N LEU A 61 -2.91 -9.87 0.01
CA LEU A 61 -2.44 -10.19 -1.34
C LEU A 61 -2.37 -8.90 -2.16
N ALA A 62 -1.16 -8.41 -2.39
CA ALA A 62 -0.90 -7.24 -3.23
C ALA A 62 -0.72 -7.66 -4.69
N LEU A 63 -1.51 -7.09 -5.60
CA LEU A 63 -1.47 -7.38 -7.02
C LEU A 63 -1.15 -6.11 -7.81
N ASP A 64 -0.15 -6.17 -8.68
CA ASP A 64 0.15 -5.09 -9.61
C ASP A 64 0.56 -5.67 -10.97
N SER A 65 0.10 -5.04 -12.05
CA SER A 65 0.37 -5.48 -13.43
C SER A 65 1.46 -4.67 -14.11
N SER A 66 2.09 -3.73 -13.41
CA SER A 66 3.25 -2.98 -13.91
C SER A 66 4.47 -3.89 -14.10
N LYS A 67 5.37 -3.50 -15.01
CA LYS A 67 6.57 -4.25 -15.38
C LYS A 67 7.84 -3.55 -14.92
#